data_AF-A0A1T1AVC8-F1
#
_entry.id   AF-A0A1T1AVC8-F1
#
_cell.length_a   1.000
_cell.length_b   1.000
_cell.length_c   1.000
_cell.angle_alpha   90.00
_cell.angle_beta   90.00
_cell.angle_gamma   90.00
#
_symmetry.space_group_name_H-M   'P 1'
#
loop_
_entity.id
_entity.type
_entity.pdbx_description
1 polymer ?
#
loop_
_entity_poly.entity_id
_entity_poly.type
_entity_poly.pdbx_seq_one_letter_code
_entity_poly.pdbx_strand_id
1 'polypeptide(L)'
;MNDLALSPHFLDFILVFTVVEFVVLGLMHQRSGRGLPWLDLGLGLVPGFLLMLAYRVSQPQSLSGLVLMCLALAGLAHGADFYRRYRATRRP
;
A
#
# COMPACT_ATOMS: atom_id res chain seq x y z
N MET A 1 -16.18 25.94 0.81
CA MET A 1 -14.83 25.53 1.26
C MET A 1 -14.93 24.06 1.63
N ASN A 2 -14.23 23.20 0.87
CA ASN A 2 -14.09 21.73 1.03
C ASN A 2 -14.78 20.82 -0.01
N ASP A 3 -15.06 21.29 -1.23
CA ASP A 3 -15.45 20.41 -2.35
C ASP A 3 -14.28 19.58 -2.90
N LEU A 4 -13.04 19.95 -2.59
CA LEU A 4 -11.85 19.17 -2.94
C LEU A 4 -11.73 17.86 -2.16
N ALA A 5 -12.42 17.74 -1.01
CA ALA A 5 -12.38 16.56 -0.16
C ALA A 5 -13.36 15.45 -0.59
N LEU A 6 -14.22 15.69 -1.59
CA LEU A 6 -15.38 14.84 -1.87
C LEU A 6 -15.51 14.36 -3.32
N SER A 7 -14.50 14.56 -4.18
CA SER A 7 -14.54 13.90 -5.48
C SER A 7 -14.02 12.47 -5.34
N PRO A 8 -14.86 11.42 -5.52
CA PRO A 8 -14.41 10.03 -5.51
C PRO A 8 -13.23 9.80 -6.49
N HIS A 9 -13.15 10.61 -7.54
CA HIS A 9 -12.06 10.56 -8.51
C HIS A 9 -10.67 10.89 -7.94
N PHE A 10 -10.57 11.65 -6.84
CA PHE A 10 -9.29 11.97 -6.24
C PHE A 10 -8.63 10.75 -5.59
N LEU A 11 -9.43 9.91 -4.92
CA LEU A 11 -8.96 8.64 -4.39
C LEU A 11 -8.47 7.75 -5.53
N ASP A 12 -9.24 7.65 -6.62
CA ASP A 12 -8.84 6.86 -7.79
C ASP A 12 -7.52 7.34 -8.38
N PHE A 13 -7.30 8.66 -8.45
CA PHE A 13 -6.05 9.25 -8.89
C PHE A 13 -4.87 8.85 -8.00
N ILE A 14 -5.02 8.91 -6.68
CA ILE A 14 -4.00 8.45 -5.73
C ILE A 14 -3.74 6.95 -5.90
N LEU A 15 -4.79 6.15 -6.07
CA LEU A 15 -4.67 4.70 -6.25
C LEU A 15 -3.85 4.36 -7.50
N VAL A 16 -4.16 5.02 -8.62
CA VAL A 16 -3.41 4.89 -9.88
C VAL A 16 -1.98 5.37 -9.69
N PHE A 17 -1.77 6.49 -9.01
CA PHE A 17 -0.43 7.01 -8.72
C PHE A 17 0.40 6.02 -7.90
N THR A 18 -0.16 5.39 -6.87
CA THR A 18 0.51 4.35 -6.07
C THR A 18 0.88 3.13 -6.92
N VAL A 19 0.01 2.70 -7.84
CA VAL A 19 0.32 1.60 -8.77
C VAL A 19 1.46 2.00 -9.72
N VAL A 20 1.42 3.22 -10.26
CA VAL A 20 2.49 3.75 -11.12
C VAL A 20 3.81 3.83 -10.36
N GLU A 21 3.80 4.33 -9.13
CA GLU A 21 4.97 4.40 -8.26
C GLU A 21 5.56 3.00 -8.02
N PHE A 22 4.73 2.01 -7.70
CA PHE A 22 5.16 0.62 -7.55
C PHE A 22 5.81 0.08 -8.83
N VAL A 23 5.21 0.33 -10.00
CA VAL A 23 5.76 -0.11 -11.30
C VAL A 23 7.07 0.60 -11.62
N VAL A 24 7.14 1.92 -11.47
CA VAL A 24 8.34 2.73 -11.74
C VAL A 24 9.49 2.30 -10.85
N LEU A 25 9.25 2.17 -9.55
CA LEU A 25 10.26 1.73 -8.59
C LEU A 25 10.69 0.28 -8.84
N GLY A 26 9.76 -0.61 -9.19
CA GLY A 26 10.06 -1.99 -9.58
C GLY A 26 10.92 -2.07 -10.84
N LEU A 27 10.63 -1.25 -11.85
CA LEU A 27 11.41 -1.16 -13.09
C LEU A 27 12.79 -0.53 -12.86
N MET A 28 12.87 0.54 -12.06
CA MET A 28 14.14 1.15 -11.67
C MET A 28 15.01 0.18 -10.89
N HIS A 29 14.42 -0.63 -10.01
CA HIS A 29 15.14 -1.68 -9.28
C HIS A 29 15.72 -2.74 -10.22
N GLN A 30 14.91 -3.22 -11.19
CA GLN A 30 15.38 -4.18 -12.19
C GLN A 30 16.53 -3.64 -13.04
N ARG A 31 16.52 -2.33 -13.36
CA ARG A 31 17.58 -1.71 -14.19
C ARG A 31 18.82 -1.31 -13.43
N SER A 32 18.68 -0.86 -12.18
CA SER A 32 19.78 -0.29 -11.41
C SER A 32 20.57 -1.34 -10.64
N GLY A 33 19.93 -2.45 -10.22
CA GLY A 33 20.52 -3.43 -9.29
C GLY A 33 20.93 -2.84 -7.93
N ARG A 34 20.72 -1.53 -7.73
CA ARG A 34 21.01 -0.75 -6.54
C ARG A 34 19.69 -0.11 -6.11
N GLY A 35 19.08 -0.66 -5.07
CA GLY A 35 17.81 -0.20 -4.51
C GLY A 35 17.23 -1.19 -3.50
N LEU A 36 16.18 -0.76 -2.78
CA LEU A 36 15.44 -1.61 -1.83
C LEU A 36 15.00 -2.90 -2.54
N PRO A 37 15.20 -4.09 -1.95
CA PRO A 37 14.71 -5.35 -2.51
C PRO A 37 13.23 -5.25 -2.90
N TRP A 38 12.82 -5.90 -4.00
CA TRP A 38 11.41 -5.97 -4.43
C TRP A 38 10.44 -6.28 -3.28
N LEU A 39 10.86 -7.14 -2.35
CA LEU A 39 10.09 -7.43 -1.13
C LEU A 39 9.98 -6.24 -0.18
N ASP A 40 11.03 -5.45 0.06
CA ASP A 40 10.95 -4.22 0.86
C ASP A 40 10.07 -3.16 0.20
N LEU A 41 10.11 -3.08 -1.13
CA LEU A 41 9.26 -2.17 -1.88
C LEU A 41 7.78 -2.55 -1.74
N GLY A 42 7.46 -3.83 -1.97
CA GLY A 42 6.11 -4.36 -1.81
C GLY A 42 5.61 -4.26 -0.38
N LEU A 43 6.42 -4.63 0.62
CA LEU A 43 6.01 -4.59 2.02
C LEU A 43 5.78 -3.16 2.55
N GLY A 44 6.41 -2.14 1.96
CA GLY A 44 6.14 -0.74 2.27
C GLY A 44 4.87 -0.19 1.62
N LEU A 45 4.61 -0.53 0.35
CA LEU A 45 3.53 0.07 -0.44
C LEU A 45 2.20 -0.71 -0.36
N VAL A 46 2.25 -2.03 -0.23
CA VAL A 46 1.07 -2.91 -0.18
C VAL A 46 0.10 -2.57 0.96
N PRO A 47 0.54 -2.32 2.21
CA PRO A 47 -0.38 -1.96 3.29
C PRO A 47 -1.15 -0.67 3.01
N GLY A 48 -0.46 0.35 2.49
CA GLY A 48 -1.05 1.64 2.13
C GLY A 48 -2.06 1.49 0.99
N PHE A 49 -1.72 0.73 -0.05
CA PHE A 49 -2.61 0.44 -1.16
C PHE A 49 -3.88 -0.29 -0.73
N LEU A 50 -3.75 -1.33 0.12
CA LEU A 50 -4.90 -2.07 0.66
C LEU A 50 -5.80 -1.19 1.52
N LEU A 51 -5.25 -0.25 2.29
CA LEU A 51 -6.04 0.71 3.07
C LEU A 51 -6.82 1.68 2.17
N MET A 52 -6.19 2.22 1.13
CA MET A 52 -6.87 3.09 0.16
C MET A 52 -7.96 2.33 -0.59
N LEU A 53 -7.70 1.07 -0.96
CA LEU A 53 -8.69 0.20 -1.61
C LEU A 53 -9.84 -0.14 -0.65
N ALA A 54 -9.56 -0.47 0.61
CA ALA A 54 -10.58 -0.71 1.63
C ALA A 54 -11.47 0.52 1.83
N TYR A 55 -10.86 1.71 1.88
CA TYR A 55 -11.59 2.97 1.99
C TYR A 55 -12.43 3.27 0.74
N ARG A 56 -11.96 2.90 -0.46
CA ARG A 56 -12.74 3.03 -1.69
C ARG A 56 -13.95 2.10 -1.70
N VAL A 57 -13.74 0.83 -1.35
CA VAL A 57 -14.79 -0.20 -1.38
C VAL A 57 -15.79 -0.02 -0.25
N SER A 58 -15.41 0.66 0.84
CA SER A 58 -16.34 0.95 1.92
C SER A 58 -17.35 2.04 1.58
N GLN A 59 -17.28 2.68 0.40
CA GLN A 59 -18.23 3.74 0.00
C GLN A 59 -19.46 3.16 -0.73
N PRO A 60 -20.70 3.46 -0.29
CA PRO A 60 -21.08 4.24 0.90
C PRO A 60 -20.85 3.47 2.21
N GLN A 61 -20.31 4.17 3.23
CA GLN A 61 -19.76 3.69 4.52
C GLN A 61 -20.33 2.36 5.05
N SER A 62 -19.90 1.25 4.46
CA SER A 62 -20.35 -0.09 4.77
C SER A 62 -19.14 -0.98 5.03
N LEU A 63 -19.17 -1.66 6.18
CA LEU A 63 -18.16 -2.65 6.57
C LEU A 63 -18.49 -3.99 5.89
N SER A 64 -18.37 -4.02 4.57
CA SER A 64 -18.48 -5.25 3.81
C SER A 64 -17.32 -6.21 4.15
N GLY A 65 -17.54 -7.52 3.98
CA GLY A 65 -16.49 -8.53 4.18
C GLY A 65 -15.22 -8.26 3.36
N LEU A 66 -15.35 -7.64 2.18
CA LEU A 66 -14.22 -7.19 1.36
C LEU A 66 -13.37 -6.12 2.04
N VAL A 67 -14.00 -5.16 2.73
CA VAL A 67 -13.31 -4.10 3.48
C VAL A 67 -12.52 -4.71 4.62
N LEU A 68 -13.13 -5.62 5.38
CA LEU A 68 -12.48 -6.34 6.48
C LEU A 68 -11.31 -7.21 5.98
N MET A 69 -11.49 -7.90 4.84
CA MET A 69 -10.41 -8.63 4.19
C MET A 69 -9.24 -7.73 3.80
N CYS A 70 -9.51 -6.59 3.16
CA CYS A 70 -8.47 -5.63 2.78
C CYS A 70 -7.75 -5.08 4.02
N LEU A 71 -8.49 -4.79 5.09
CA LEU A 71 -7.93 -4.32 6.36
C LEU A 71 -7.06 -5.39 7.03
N ALA A 72 -7.52 -6.64 7.05
CA ALA A 72 -6.77 -7.76 7.60
C ALA A 72 -5.47 -8.02 6.81
N LEU A 73 -5.55 -8.01 5.47
CA LEU A 73 -4.38 -8.14 4.60
C LEU A 73 -3.41 -6.98 4.78
N ALA A 74 -3.91 -5.74 4.91
CA ALA A 74 -3.08 -4.57 5.18
C ALA A 74 -2.34 -4.72 6.51
N GLY A 75 -3.05 -5.14 7.56
CA GLY A 75 -2.48 -5.39 8.88
C GLY A 75 -1.43 -6.51 8.87
N LEU A 76 -1.70 -7.62 8.16
CA LEU A 76 -0.73 -8.71 8.00
C LEU A 76 0.51 -8.28 7.23
N ALA A 77 0.35 -7.56 6.12
CA ALA A 77 1.45 -7.05 5.33
C ALA A 77 2.33 -6.08 6.15
N HIS A 78 1.69 -5.20 6.93
CA HIS A 78 2.40 -4.28 7.82
C HIS A 78 3.11 -4.99 8.97
N GLY A 79 2.45 -5.97 9.61
CA GLY A 79 3.05 -6.79 10.66
C GLY A 79 4.24 -7.61 10.16
N ALA A 80 4.16 -8.14 8.94
CA ALA A 80 5.25 -8.85 8.29
C ALA A 80 6.45 -7.92 8.00
N ASP A 81 6.20 -6.70 7.52
CA ASP A 81 7.25 -5.68 7.35
C ASP A 81 7.93 -5.37 8.68
N PHE A 82 7.15 -5.12 9.74
CA PHE A 82 7.66 -4.82 11.07
C PHE A 82 8.51 -5.97 11.64
N TYR A 83 8.00 -7.21 11.56
CA TYR A 83 8.73 -8.39 12.02
C TYR A 83 10.03 -8.60 11.25
N ARG A 84 10.02 -8.35 9.95
CA ARG A 84 11.22 -8.51 9.10
C ARG A 84 12.26 -7.44 9.40
N ARG A 85 11.85 -6.17 9.53
CA ARG A 85 12.74 -5.08 9.96
C ARG A 85 13.32 -5.36 11.34
N TYR A 86 12.50 -5.80 12.28
CA TYR A 86 12.94 -6.19 13.62
C TYR A 86 14.01 -7.30 13.60
N ARG A 87 13.85 -8.30 12.73
CA ARG A 87 14.87 -9.36 12.53
C ARG A 87 16.13 -8.85 11.83
N ALA A 88 16.02 -7.90 10.91
CA ALA A 88 17.16 -7.31 10.21
C ALA A 88 18.02 -6.46 11.17
N THR A 89 17.40 -5.67 12.05
CA THR A 89 18.09 -4.87 13.07
C THR A 89 18.76 -5.74 14.16
N ARG A 90 18.36 -7.00 14.29
CA ARG A 90 18.92 -7.97 15.25
C ARG A 90 20.10 -8.79 14.69
N ARG A 91 20.56 -8.56 13.45
CA ARG A 91 21.80 -9.18 12.96
C ARG A 91 23.00 -8.34 13.43
N PRO A 92 23.90 -8.89 14.28
CA PRO A 92 25.12 -8.21 14.72
C PRO A 92 26.13 -8.03 13.59
#